data_AF-A0A1B8D615-F1
#
_entry.id   AF-A0A1B8D615-F1
#
_cell.length_a   1.000
_cell.length_b   1.000
_cell.length_c   1.000
_cell.angle_alpha   90.00
_cell.angle_beta   90.00
_cell.angle_gamma   90.00
#
_symmetry.space_group_name_H-M   'P 1'
#
loop_
_entity.id
_entity.type
_entity.pdbx_description
1 polymer ?
#
loop_
_entity_poly.entity_id
_entity_poly.type
_entity_poly.pdbx_seq_one_letter_code
_entity_poly.pdbx_strand_id
1 'polypeptide(L)'
;MSTSSAPMGVPPAIFGGIPSRQVDIPISAVIIACYLAIGATHMTIFQKNRRSGRKFTPSALCFGFSMSRVATFTMRIVWATRPSNPDVTIAANALVAAGVILLWCINRVFATRLLGEYHPRLYSKPVFEFALRRLPYVIIICCVPMVLVAMVLQFKTTNPHIRVVTGILLKVVISFFVAFTFSPFLVLAITMLLPAEVEGTGKTSTKVAVIVVATTLLCWELGMRTATMLQHLPANAAPWYYSKPAFYVFVPVFELAVS
;
A
#
# COMPACT_ATOMS: atom_id res chain seq x y z
N MET A 1 -30.73 -15.70 16.99
CA MET A 1 -29.76 -15.03 16.10
C MET A 1 -29.53 -15.93 14.89
N SER A 2 -30.10 -15.55 13.74
CA SER A 2 -30.17 -16.38 12.54
C SER A 2 -28.79 -16.64 11.94
N THR A 3 -28.39 -17.91 11.94
CA THR A 3 -27.35 -18.47 11.10
C THR A 3 -27.78 -18.38 9.64
N SER A 4 -27.35 -17.32 8.94
CA SER A 4 -27.42 -17.24 7.49
C SER A 4 -26.35 -18.18 6.92
N SER A 5 -26.75 -19.40 6.59
CA SER A 5 -26.04 -20.26 5.64
C SER A 5 -25.88 -19.49 4.32
N ALA A 6 -24.67 -19.04 4.03
CA ALA A 6 -24.36 -18.49 2.70
C ALA A 6 -24.67 -19.59 1.66
N PRO A 7 -25.41 -19.30 0.57
CA PRO A 7 -25.72 -20.29 -0.44
C PRO A 7 -24.41 -20.79 -1.07
N MET A 8 -24.25 -22.11 -1.11
CA MET A 8 -23.24 -22.75 -1.96
C MET A 8 -23.44 -22.29 -3.40
N GLY A 9 -22.50 -21.50 -3.95
CA GLY A 9 -22.42 -21.27 -5.39
C GLY A 9 -21.95 -19.89 -5.86
N VAL A 10 -21.93 -18.86 -5.01
CA VAL A 10 -21.48 -17.51 -5.44
C VAL A 10 -20.11 -17.21 -4.84
N PRO A 11 -19.06 -16.99 -5.65
CA PRO A 11 -17.74 -16.60 -5.13
C PRO A 11 -17.84 -15.26 -4.38
N PRO A 12 -17.01 -15.06 -3.35
CA PRO A 12 -16.97 -13.78 -2.64
C PRO A 12 -16.59 -12.65 -3.60
N ALA A 13 -17.14 -11.46 -3.38
CA ALA A 13 -16.79 -10.28 -4.17
C ALA A 13 -15.30 -9.95 -3.99
N ILE A 14 -14.57 -9.84 -5.11
CA ILE A 14 -13.16 -9.45 -5.12
C ILE A 14 -13.08 -7.97 -5.46
N PHE A 15 -12.26 -7.22 -4.72
CA PHE A 15 -12.03 -5.79 -5.00
C PHE A 15 -11.47 -5.59 -6.41
N GLY A 16 -12.18 -4.80 -7.22
CA GLY A 16 -11.88 -4.61 -8.64
C GLY A 16 -12.37 -5.74 -9.55
N GLY A 17 -13.15 -6.69 -9.06
CA GLY A 17 -13.78 -7.75 -9.84
C GLY A 17 -12.84 -8.67 -10.61
N ILE A 18 -13.43 -9.56 -11.43
CA ILE A 18 -12.68 -10.46 -12.32
C ILE A 18 -12.29 -9.67 -13.59
N PRO A 19 -11.00 -9.57 -13.91
CA PRO A 19 -10.53 -8.77 -15.04
C PRO A 19 -10.98 -9.38 -16.39
N SER A 20 -11.32 -8.52 -17.35
CA SER A 20 -11.78 -8.86 -18.68
C SER A 20 -10.74 -8.45 -19.72
N ARG A 21 -10.55 -9.30 -20.74
CA ARG A 21 -9.49 -9.08 -21.74
C ARG A 21 -9.64 -7.76 -22.51
N GLN A 22 -10.87 -7.38 -22.86
CA GLN A 22 -11.10 -6.20 -23.70
C GLN A 22 -10.85 -4.87 -22.98
N VAL A 23 -11.01 -4.82 -21.66
CA VAL A 23 -10.96 -3.57 -20.88
C VAL A 23 -9.73 -3.52 -19.99
N ASP A 24 -9.46 -4.57 -19.21
CA ASP A 24 -8.37 -4.54 -18.23
C ASP A 24 -6.98 -4.59 -18.88
N ILE A 25 -6.83 -5.21 -20.07
CA ILE A 25 -5.53 -5.28 -20.78
C ILE A 25 -5.06 -3.90 -21.24
N PRO A 26 -5.83 -3.13 -22.04
CA PRO A 26 -5.36 -1.82 -22.51
C PRO A 26 -5.12 -0.84 -21.35
N ILE A 27 -5.99 -0.81 -20.35
CA ILE A 27 -5.83 0.07 -19.17
C ILE A 27 -4.55 -0.30 -18.40
N SER A 28 -4.34 -1.59 -18.13
CA SER A 28 -3.13 -2.03 -17.40
C SER A 28 -1.85 -1.76 -18.19
N ALA A 29 -1.88 -1.86 -19.53
CA ALA A 29 -0.73 -1.53 -20.38
C ALA A 29 -0.33 -0.05 -20.28
N VAL A 30 -1.32 0.87 -20.30
CA VAL A 30 -1.07 2.31 -20.11
C VAL A 30 -0.48 2.57 -18.73
N ILE A 31 -1.04 1.98 -17.68
CA ILE A 31 -0.55 2.13 -16.31
C ILE A 31 0.89 1.60 -16.17
N ILE A 32 1.20 0.45 -16.78
CA ILE A 32 2.56 -0.08 -16.84
C ILE A 32 3.52 0.93 -17.49
N ALA A 33 3.13 1.53 -18.61
CA ALA A 33 3.96 2.52 -19.30
C ALA A 33 4.23 3.75 -18.39
N CYS A 34 3.21 4.25 -17.69
CA CYS A 34 3.37 5.34 -16.73
C CYS A 34 4.35 4.97 -15.60
N TYR A 35 4.20 3.79 -14.99
CA TYR A 35 5.11 3.35 -13.94
C TYR A 35 6.53 3.08 -14.43
N LEU A 36 6.72 2.62 -15.67
CA LEU A 36 8.04 2.50 -16.28
C LEU A 36 8.71 3.87 -16.45
N ALA A 37 7.96 4.88 -16.90
CA ALA A 37 8.47 6.25 -17.04
C ALA A 37 8.86 6.88 -15.69
N ILE A 38 8.00 6.73 -14.67
CA ILE A 38 8.28 7.18 -13.29
C ILE A 38 9.49 6.43 -12.71
N GLY A 39 9.53 5.11 -12.87
CA GLY A 39 10.64 4.27 -12.45
C GLY A 39 11.96 4.68 -13.11
N ALA A 40 11.97 4.93 -14.42
CA ALA A 40 13.14 5.42 -15.14
C ALA A 40 13.60 6.78 -14.59
N THR A 41 12.67 7.69 -14.29
CA THR A 41 12.97 8.99 -13.69
C THR A 41 13.62 8.84 -12.31
N HIS A 42 13.08 8.00 -11.42
CA HIS A 42 13.70 7.77 -10.11
C HIS A 42 15.05 7.05 -10.21
N MET A 43 15.21 6.11 -11.14
CA MET A 43 16.48 5.42 -11.37
C MET A 43 17.55 6.39 -11.86
N THR A 44 17.24 7.28 -12.80
CA THR A 44 18.19 8.30 -13.29
C THR A 44 18.61 9.26 -12.17
N ILE A 45 17.67 9.72 -11.33
CA ILE A 45 17.96 10.54 -10.15
C ILE A 45 18.84 9.78 -9.16
N PHE A 46 18.53 8.51 -8.89
CA PHE A 46 19.30 7.68 -7.97
C PHE A 46 20.73 7.47 -8.48
N GLN A 47 20.91 7.14 -9.77
CA GLN A 47 22.23 6.97 -10.38
C GLN A 47 23.05 8.26 -10.35
N LYS A 48 22.44 9.41 -10.67
CA LYS A 48 23.10 10.72 -10.61
C LYS A 48 23.57 11.05 -9.19
N ASN A 49 22.70 10.90 -8.19
CA ASN A 49 23.05 11.15 -6.79
C ASN A 49 24.12 10.18 -6.26
N ARG A 50 24.05 8.90 -6.66
CA ARG A 50 25.04 7.89 -6.30
C ARG A 50 26.42 8.21 -6.88
N ARG A 51 26.49 8.69 -8.12
CA ARG A 51 27.75 9.15 -8.75
C ARG A 51 28.35 10.35 -8.02
N SER A 52 27.52 11.21 -7.43
CA SER A 52 27.95 12.32 -6.57
C SER A 52 28.17 11.94 -5.10
N GLY A 53 28.19 10.65 -4.75
CA GLY A 53 28.45 10.16 -3.38
C GLY A 53 27.29 10.30 -2.39
N ARG A 54 26.10 10.78 -2.82
CA ARG A 54 24.94 10.99 -1.94
C ARG A 54 23.98 9.79 -2.03
N LYS A 55 23.72 9.14 -0.89
CA LYS A 55 22.75 8.04 -0.80
C LYS A 55 21.33 8.59 -0.66
N PHE A 56 20.58 8.66 -1.76
CA PHE A 56 19.18 9.10 -1.74
C PHE A 56 18.23 7.90 -1.69
N THR A 57 18.06 7.34 -0.48
CA THR A 57 17.21 6.17 -0.21
C THR A 57 15.77 6.30 -0.75
N PRO A 58 15.09 7.46 -0.68
CA PRO A 58 13.72 7.59 -1.19
C PRO A 58 13.58 7.28 -2.69
N SER A 59 14.52 7.72 -3.55
CA SER A 59 14.44 7.40 -4.99
C SER A 59 14.61 5.91 -5.28
N ALA A 60 15.42 5.19 -4.49
CA ALA A 60 15.54 3.74 -4.65
C ALA A 60 14.24 3.03 -4.27
N LEU A 61 13.55 3.50 -3.21
CA LEU A 61 12.25 2.98 -2.82
C LEU A 61 11.16 3.29 -3.86
N CYS A 62 11.12 4.51 -4.41
CA CYS A 62 10.16 4.87 -5.47
C CYS A 62 10.39 4.06 -6.76
N PHE A 63 11.65 3.75 -7.10
CA PHE A 63 11.96 2.82 -8.18
C PHE A 63 11.43 1.41 -7.89
N GLY A 64 11.71 0.89 -6.69
CA GLY A 64 11.19 -0.42 -6.26
C GLY A 64 9.66 -0.48 -6.29
N PHE A 65 9.00 0.61 -5.87
CA PHE A 65 7.55 0.77 -5.96
C PHE A 65 7.06 0.71 -7.41
N SER A 66 7.69 1.46 -8.31
CA SER A 66 7.34 1.45 -9.73
C SER A 66 7.46 0.06 -10.34
N MET A 67 8.54 -0.67 -10.02
CA MET A 67 8.73 -2.06 -10.50
C MET A 67 7.70 -3.03 -9.89
N SER A 68 7.36 -2.87 -8.61
CA SER A 68 6.32 -3.70 -7.98
C SER A 68 4.95 -3.48 -8.63
N ARG A 69 4.65 -2.25 -9.05
CA ARG A 69 3.42 -1.92 -9.78
C ARG A 69 3.40 -2.47 -11.20
N VAL A 70 4.52 -2.39 -11.91
CA VAL A 70 4.66 -3.08 -13.22
C VAL A 70 4.37 -4.56 -13.08
N ALA A 71 4.93 -5.24 -12.08
CA ALA A 71 4.66 -6.65 -11.81
C ALA A 71 3.18 -6.90 -11.46
N THR A 72 2.59 -6.03 -10.64
CA THR A 72 1.17 -6.09 -10.23
C THR A 72 0.23 -6.02 -11.43
N PHE A 73 0.40 -5.03 -12.32
CA PHE A 73 -0.45 -4.85 -13.50
C PHE A 73 -0.16 -5.89 -14.58
N THR A 74 1.08 -6.38 -14.69
CA THR A 74 1.39 -7.56 -15.52
C THR A 74 0.62 -8.78 -15.05
N MET A 75 0.59 -9.02 -13.73
CA MET A 75 -0.17 -10.14 -13.16
C MET A 75 -1.69 -9.96 -13.34
N ARG A 76 -2.18 -8.72 -13.30
CA ARG A 76 -3.58 -8.37 -13.64
C ARG A 76 -3.93 -8.74 -15.09
N ILE A 77 -3.03 -8.48 -16.05
CA ILE A 77 -3.18 -8.89 -17.46
C ILE A 77 -3.20 -10.42 -17.57
N VAL A 78 -2.26 -11.12 -16.92
CA VAL A 78 -2.23 -12.59 -16.90
C VAL A 78 -3.54 -13.15 -16.35
N TRP A 79 -4.07 -12.57 -15.28
CA TRP A 79 -5.35 -12.95 -14.71
C TRP A 79 -6.51 -12.74 -15.68
N ALA A 80 -6.52 -11.65 -16.45
CA ALA A 80 -7.52 -11.42 -17.52
C ALA A 80 -7.47 -12.51 -18.61
N THR A 81 -6.28 -13.05 -18.90
CA THR A 81 -6.14 -14.13 -19.89
C THR A 81 -6.48 -15.51 -19.35
N ARG A 82 -6.32 -15.74 -18.04
CA ARG A 82 -6.53 -17.03 -17.37
C ARG A 82 -7.38 -16.87 -16.09
N PRO A 83 -8.65 -16.46 -16.19
CA PRO A 83 -9.48 -16.10 -15.03
C PRO A 83 -9.86 -17.31 -14.16
N SER A 84 -9.86 -18.52 -14.73
CA SER A 84 -10.20 -19.77 -14.02
C SER A 84 -9.08 -20.31 -13.13
N ASN A 85 -7.86 -19.76 -13.22
CA ASN A 85 -6.74 -20.24 -12.42
C ASN A 85 -6.71 -19.54 -11.03
N PRO A 86 -6.90 -20.28 -9.93
CA PRO A 86 -6.91 -19.70 -8.59
C PRO A 86 -5.54 -19.18 -8.15
N ASP A 87 -4.43 -19.80 -8.58
CA ASP A 87 -3.08 -19.37 -8.21
C ASP A 87 -2.76 -18.00 -8.79
N VAL A 88 -3.18 -17.77 -10.04
CA VAL A 88 -3.04 -16.48 -10.70
C VAL A 88 -3.85 -15.41 -9.98
N THR A 89 -5.06 -15.75 -9.56
CA THR A 89 -5.95 -14.84 -8.80
C THR A 89 -5.33 -14.44 -7.46
N ILE A 90 -4.80 -15.41 -6.71
CA ILE A 90 -4.17 -15.18 -5.40
C ILE A 90 -2.94 -14.30 -5.57
N ALA A 91 -2.05 -14.64 -6.50
CA ALA A 91 -0.83 -13.89 -6.76
C ALA A 91 -1.10 -12.45 -7.22
N ALA A 92 -2.09 -12.23 -8.10
CA ALA A 92 -2.49 -10.89 -8.53
C ALA A 92 -2.93 -10.03 -7.34
N ASN A 93 -3.82 -10.55 -6.49
CA ASN A 93 -4.34 -9.80 -5.36
C ASN A 93 -3.28 -9.59 -4.26
N ALA A 94 -2.37 -10.56 -4.07
CA ALA A 94 -1.23 -10.44 -3.17
C ALA A 94 -0.26 -9.33 -3.61
N LEU A 95 0.06 -9.24 -4.90
CA LEU A 95 0.91 -8.17 -5.44
C LEU A 95 0.26 -6.79 -5.29
N VAL A 96 -1.04 -6.66 -5.56
CA VAL A 96 -1.78 -5.42 -5.28
C VAL A 96 -1.68 -5.06 -3.78
N ALA A 97 -1.71 -6.04 -2.88
CA ALA A 97 -1.61 -5.83 -1.42
C ALA A 97 -0.23 -5.42 -0.96
N ALA A 98 0.80 -6.09 -1.46
CA ALA A 98 2.18 -5.83 -1.09
C ALA A 98 2.70 -4.51 -1.72
N GLY A 99 2.24 -4.16 -2.92
CA GLY A 99 2.75 -3.02 -3.67
C GLY A 99 2.62 -1.69 -2.93
N VAL A 100 1.51 -1.48 -2.20
CA VAL A 100 1.20 -0.18 -1.56
C VAL A 100 2.06 0.06 -0.31
N ILE A 101 2.53 -1.03 0.31
CA ILE A 101 3.34 -0.98 1.54
C ILE A 101 4.61 -0.14 1.32
N LEU A 102 5.18 -0.20 0.11
CA LEU A 102 6.34 0.62 -0.26
C LEU A 102 6.03 2.12 -0.22
N LEU A 103 4.86 2.57 -0.69
CA LEU A 103 4.47 3.97 -0.62
C LEU A 103 4.23 4.43 0.81
N TRP A 104 3.61 3.59 1.66
CA TRP A 104 3.49 3.91 3.09
C TRP A 104 4.86 4.13 3.72
N CYS A 105 5.83 3.26 3.40
CA CYS A 105 7.21 3.41 3.86
C CYS A 105 7.85 4.71 3.35
N ILE A 106 7.72 5.02 2.06
CA ILE A 106 8.26 6.24 1.45
C ILE A 106 7.70 7.50 2.13
N ASN A 107 6.37 7.59 2.23
CA ASN A 107 5.68 8.73 2.83
C ASN A 107 6.11 8.94 4.29
N ARG A 108 6.28 7.85 5.03
CA ARG A 108 6.78 7.87 6.40
C ARG A 108 8.25 8.30 6.50
N VAL A 109 9.11 7.88 5.56
CA VAL A 109 10.49 8.38 5.47
C VAL A 109 10.49 9.90 5.28
N PHE A 110 9.63 10.44 4.43
CA PHE A 110 9.54 11.90 4.25
C PHE A 110 9.08 12.62 5.53
N ALA A 111 8.07 12.11 6.23
CA ALA A 111 7.62 12.67 7.51
C ALA A 111 8.73 12.66 8.58
N THR A 112 9.43 11.54 8.73
CA THR A 112 10.53 11.44 9.71
C THR A 112 11.77 12.25 9.35
N ARG A 113 12.02 12.47 8.04
CA ARG A 113 13.08 13.37 7.56
C ARG A 113 12.75 14.83 7.90
N LEU A 114 11.51 15.25 7.65
CA LEU A 114 11.05 16.60 7.99
C LEU A 114 11.22 16.87 9.49
N LEU A 115 10.83 15.92 10.34
CA LEU A 115 11.05 16.03 11.77
C LEU A 115 12.56 16.17 12.12
N GLY A 116 13.43 15.44 11.44
CA GLY A 116 14.88 15.53 11.64
C GLY A 116 15.49 16.88 11.22
N GLU A 117 14.87 17.57 10.26
CA GLU A 117 15.25 18.93 9.87
C GLU A 117 14.86 19.95 10.96
N TYR A 118 13.71 19.76 11.62
CA TYR A 118 13.15 20.70 12.60
C TYR A 118 13.64 20.48 14.04
N HIS A 119 13.87 19.23 14.43
CA HIS A 119 14.26 18.84 15.80
C HIS A 119 15.41 17.82 15.77
N PRO A 120 16.64 18.23 15.40
CA PRO A 120 17.79 17.33 15.32
C PRO A 120 18.12 16.65 16.66
N ARG A 121 17.85 17.31 17.79
CA ARG A 121 18.06 16.72 19.12
C ARG A 121 17.10 15.58 19.40
N LEU A 122 15.81 15.78 19.10
CA LEU A 122 14.79 14.74 19.26
C LEU A 122 15.06 13.56 18.29
N TYR A 123 15.45 13.87 17.06
CA TYR A 123 15.78 12.87 16.03
C TYR A 123 16.97 11.99 16.41
N SER A 124 17.92 12.51 17.19
CA SER A 124 19.13 11.79 17.59
C SER A 124 18.99 11.01 18.90
N LYS A 125 17.90 11.20 19.66
CA LYS A 125 17.67 10.46 20.90
C LYS A 125 17.43 8.98 20.61
N PRO A 126 18.10 8.04 21.32
CA PRO A 126 18.03 6.61 21.01
C PRO A 126 16.62 6.02 21.17
N VAL A 127 15.87 6.48 22.17
CA VAL A 127 14.47 6.06 22.39
C VAL A 127 13.59 6.46 21.22
N PHE A 128 13.78 7.69 20.73
CA PHE A 128 12.98 8.25 19.63
C PHE A 128 13.36 7.62 18.29
N GLU A 129 14.66 7.38 18.06
CA GLU A 129 15.14 6.61 16.91
C GLU A 129 14.50 5.21 16.90
N PHE A 130 14.49 4.50 18.02
CA PHE A 130 13.91 3.17 18.08
C PHE A 130 12.39 3.21 17.86
N ALA A 131 11.67 4.01 18.64
CA ALA A 131 10.20 4.04 18.64
C ALA A 131 9.61 4.55 17.32
N LEU A 132 10.18 5.63 16.74
CA LEU A 132 9.62 6.26 15.55
C LEU A 132 10.36 5.92 14.27
N ARG A 133 11.61 5.48 14.31
CA ARG A 133 12.29 5.05 13.08
C ARG A 133 12.22 3.54 12.93
N ARG A 134 12.73 2.75 13.88
CA ARG A 134 12.96 1.32 13.67
C ARG A 134 11.72 0.45 13.90
N LEU A 135 11.04 0.61 15.04
CA LEU A 135 9.94 -0.24 15.47
C LEU A 135 8.83 -0.40 14.40
N PRO A 136 8.36 0.67 13.72
CA PRO A 136 7.27 0.54 12.76
C PRO A 136 7.67 -0.27 11.52
N TYR A 137 8.93 -0.18 11.06
CA TYR A 137 9.40 -1.00 9.94
C TYR A 137 9.59 -2.46 10.35
N VAL A 138 10.03 -2.74 11.58
CA VAL A 138 10.11 -4.12 12.10
C VAL A 138 8.72 -4.75 12.11
N ILE A 139 7.71 -4.03 12.61
CA ILE A 139 6.32 -4.49 12.60
C ILE A 139 5.85 -4.81 11.18
N ILE A 140 6.09 -3.91 10.21
CA ILE A 140 5.72 -4.16 8.80
C ILE A 140 6.42 -5.40 8.25
N ILE A 141 7.73 -5.54 8.45
CA ILE A 141 8.51 -6.70 7.97
C ILE A 141 7.96 -8.02 8.53
N CYS A 142 7.51 -8.03 9.79
CA CYS A 142 6.86 -9.21 10.38
C CYS A 142 5.44 -9.42 9.83
N CYS A 143 4.66 -8.35 9.64
CA CYS A 143 3.27 -8.41 9.19
C CYS A 143 3.09 -8.82 7.72
N VAL A 144 4.02 -8.45 6.84
CA VAL A 144 3.95 -8.78 5.40
C VAL A 144 3.87 -10.30 5.13
N PRO A 145 4.79 -11.15 5.61
CA PRO A 145 4.69 -12.59 5.36
C PRO A 145 3.45 -13.19 6.01
N MET A 146 3.04 -12.70 7.18
CA MET A 146 1.81 -13.14 7.86
C MET A 146 0.56 -12.90 7.00
N VAL A 147 0.42 -11.70 6.41
CA VAL A 147 -0.74 -11.38 5.56
C VAL A 147 -0.74 -12.21 4.28
N LEU A 148 0.44 -12.43 3.67
CA LEU A 148 0.57 -13.22 2.45
C LEU A 148 0.19 -14.68 2.68
N VAL A 149 0.71 -15.30 3.76
CA VAL A 149 0.38 -16.69 4.11
C VAL A 149 -1.10 -16.81 4.45
N ALA A 150 -1.65 -15.90 5.25
CA ALA A 150 -3.08 -15.94 5.59
C ALA A 150 -3.98 -15.77 4.37
N MET A 151 -3.59 -14.93 3.42
CA MET A 151 -4.30 -14.76 2.16
C MET A 151 -4.30 -16.04 1.33
N VAL A 152 -3.14 -16.69 1.17
CA VAL A 152 -3.04 -17.97 0.45
C VAL A 152 -3.91 -19.04 1.12
N LEU A 153 -3.83 -19.14 2.45
CA LEU A 153 -4.60 -20.12 3.22
C LEU A 153 -6.12 -19.88 3.12
N GLN A 154 -6.59 -18.63 3.12
CA GLN A 154 -8.02 -18.32 2.97
C GLN A 154 -8.59 -18.83 1.64
N PHE A 155 -7.81 -18.76 0.55
CA PHE A 155 -8.23 -19.24 -0.75
C PHE A 155 -8.09 -20.76 -0.92
N LYS A 156 -7.06 -21.37 -0.32
CA LYS A 156 -6.72 -22.79 -0.56
C LYS A 156 -7.32 -23.76 0.44
N THR A 157 -7.62 -23.32 1.67
CA THR A 157 -8.10 -24.23 2.71
C THR A 157 -9.63 -24.34 2.70
N THR A 158 -10.13 -25.57 2.86
CA THR A 158 -11.57 -25.84 3.06
C THR A 158 -11.91 -26.01 4.54
N ASN A 159 -10.91 -26.13 5.42
CA ASN A 159 -11.14 -26.32 6.84
C ASN A 159 -11.67 -25.03 7.50
N PRO A 160 -12.88 -25.07 8.11
CA PRO A 160 -13.50 -23.88 8.69
C PRO A 160 -12.69 -23.28 9.84
N HIS A 161 -11.99 -24.10 10.63
CA HIS A 161 -11.17 -23.63 11.75
C HIS A 161 -10.00 -22.77 11.25
N ILE A 162 -9.32 -23.21 10.19
CA ILE A 162 -8.19 -22.46 9.61
C ILE A 162 -8.66 -21.14 9.01
N ARG A 163 -9.85 -21.10 8.40
CA ARG A 163 -10.44 -19.86 7.85
C ARG A 163 -10.78 -18.83 8.93
N VAL A 164 -11.27 -19.28 10.08
CA VAL A 164 -11.56 -18.37 11.21
C VAL A 164 -10.26 -17.77 11.75
N VAL A 165 -9.24 -18.60 12.02
CA VAL A 165 -7.95 -18.15 12.55
C VAL A 165 -7.25 -17.19 11.57
N THR A 166 -7.18 -17.55 10.29
CA THR A 166 -6.58 -16.69 9.26
C THR A 166 -7.38 -15.40 9.05
N GLY A 167 -8.71 -15.43 9.17
CA GLY A 167 -9.54 -14.23 9.15
C GLY A 167 -9.26 -13.28 10.30
N ILE A 168 -9.07 -13.80 11.53
CA ILE A 168 -8.67 -12.99 12.69
C ILE A 168 -7.27 -12.41 12.45
N LEU A 169 -6.33 -13.22 11.98
CA LEU A 169 -4.97 -12.78 11.69
C LEU A 169 -4.94 -11.64 10.66
N LEU A 170 -5.71 -11.75 9.57
CA LEU A 170 -5.82 -10.69 8.57
C LEU A 170 -6.34 -9.39 9.18
N LYS A 171 -7.38 -9.45 10.02
CA LYS A 171 -7.93 -8.26 10.71
C LYS A 171 -6.90 -7.59 11.62
N VAL A 172 -6.12 -8.38 12.36
CA VAL A 172 -5.06 -7.88 13.24
C VAL A 172 -3.93 -7.25 12.42
N VAL A 173 -3.49 -7.89 11.32
CA VAL A 173 -2.42 -7.34 10.48
C VAL A 173 -2.87 -6.04 9.79
N ILE A 174 -4.12 -5.98 9.32
CA ILE A 174 -4.67 -4.77 8.70
C ILE A 174 -4.74 -3.62 9.72
N SER A 175 -5.08 -3.86 10.99
CA SER A 175 -5.08 -2.80 11.99
C SER A 175 -3.69 -2.21 12.22
N PHE A 176 -2.64 -3.04 12.21
CA PHE A 176 -1.26 -2.56 12.22
C PHE A 176 -0.90 -1.74 10.97
N PHE A 177 -1.37 -2.14 9.79
CA PHE A 177 -1.16 -1.37 8.55
C PHE A 177 -1.88 -0.02 8.57
N VAL A 178 -3.09 0.04 9.13
CA VAL A 178 -3.83 1.30 9.31
C VAL A 178 -3.08 2.22 10.25
N ALA A 179 -2.62 1.70 11.40
CA ALA A 179 -1.81 2.46 12.34
C ALA A 179 -0.51 2.97 11.70
N PHE A 180 0.15 2.14 10.89
CA PHE A 180 1.36 2.54 10.17
C PHE A 180 1.09 3.63 9.13
N THR A 181 0.01 3.52 8.36
CA THR A 181 -0.35 4.49 7.31
C THR A 181 -0.79 5.83 7.91
N PHE A 182 -1.39 5.82 9.10
CA PHE A 182 -1.73 7.03 9.84
C PHE A 182 -0.53 7.67 10.56
N SER A 183 0.54 6.90 10.82
CA SER A 183 1.70 7.38 11.57
C SER A 183 2.41 8.63 11.00
N PRO A 184 2.45 8.92 9.68
CA PRO A 184 2.99 10.17 9.16
C PRO A 184 2.25 11.40 9.70
N PHE A 185 0.93 11.33 9.92
CA PHE A 185 0.18 12.42 10.55
C PHE A 185 0.61 12.64 11.99
N LEU A 186 0.84 11.57 12.75
CA LEU A 186 1.34 11.68 14.13
C LEU A 186 2.72 12.34 14.17
N VAL A 187 3.62 11.96 13.26
CA VAL A 187 4.96 12.57 13.15
C VAL A 187 4.87 14.04 12.74
N LEU A 188 4.00 14.37 11.78
CA LEU A 188 3.75 15.76 11.38
C LEU A 188 3.17 16.59 12.51
N ALA A 189 2.19 16.06 13.25
CA ALA A 189 1.59 16.73 14.40
C ALA A 189 2.64 17.05 15.47
N ILE A 190 3.52 16.09 15.80
CA ILE A 190 4.65 16.31 16.72
C ILE A 190 5.58 17.42 16.20
N THR A 191 5.88 17.40 14.89
CA THR A 191 6.77 18.40 14.26
C THR A 191 6.18 19.82 14.30
N MET A 192 4.86 19.96 14.17
CA MET A 192 4.18 21.26 14.12
C MET A 192 3.82 21.82 15.50
N LEU A 193 3.55 20.93 16.47
CA LEU A 193 3.20 21.33 17.84
C LEU A 193 4.43 21.68 18.69
N LEU A 194 5.60 21.12 18.37
CA LEU A 194 6.84 21.48 19.04
C LEU A 194 7.44 22.74 18.43
N PRO A 195 7.95 23.68 19.24
CA PRO A 195 8.65 24.85 18.74
C PRO A 195 9.91 24.42 17.98
N ALA A 196 10.04 24.86 16.73
CA ALA A 196 11.15 24.49 15.86
C ALA A 196 12.50 24.82 16.53
N GLU A 197 13.41 23.84 16.61
CA GLU A 197 14.77 24.09 17.11
C GLU A 197 15.63 24.79 16.04
N VAL A 198 15.33 24.51 14.77
CA VAL A 198 16.02 25.06 13.60
C VAL A 198 14.97 25.40 12.55
N GLU A 199 15.10 26.57 11.91
CA GLU A 199 14.30 26.89 10.73
C GLU A 199 14.70 25.96 9.58
N GLY A 200 13.78 25.06 9.20
CA GLY A 200 14.00 24.10 8.11
C GLY A 200 14.39 24.79 6.80
N THR A 201 15.29 24.18 6.04
CA THR A 201 15.71 24.73 4.74
C THR A 201 14.65 24.46 3.66
N GLY A 202 14.10 25.53 3.07
CA GLY A 202 13.16 25.51 1.94
C GLY A 202 11.70 25.85 2.29
N LYS A 203 10.79 25.70 1.30
CA LYS A 203 9.34 25.95 1.50
C LYS A 203 8.70 24.81 2.29
N THR A 204 8.64 24.97 3.61
CA THR A 204 8.05 23.99 4.55
C THR A 204 6.61 23.66 4.21
N SER A 205 5.81 24.66 3.82
CA SER A 205 4.40 24.45 3.45
C SER A 205 4.23 23.43 2.33
N THR A 206 5.13 23.43 1.33
CA THR A 206 5.10 22.46 0.23
C THR A 206 5.46 21.05 0.72
N LYS A 207 6.51 20.89 1.54
CA LYS A 207 6.89 19.59 2.10
C LYS A 207 5.76 18.99 2.94
N VAL A 208 5.13 19.82 3.77
CA VAL A 208 3.99 19.44 4.62
C VAL A 208 2.78 19.08 3.77
N ALA A 209 2.43 19.92 2.79
CA ALA A 209 1.30 19.67 1.89
C ALA A 209 1.46 18.34 1.14
N VAL A 210 2.66 18.04 0.63
CA VAL A 210 2.95 16.77 -0.06
C VAL A 210 2.72 15.58 0.88
N ILE A 211 3.26 15.62 2.11
CA ILE A 211 3.08 14.51 3.07
C ILE A 211 1.61 14.40 3.47
N VAL A 212 0.90 15.51 3.72
CA VAL A 212 -0.51 15.49 4.12
C VAL A 212 -1.37 14.90 2.99
N VAL A 213 -1.22 15.37 1.76
CA VAL A 213 -1.97 14.88 0.59
C VAL A 213 -1.64 13.41 0.30
N ALA A 214 -0.36 13.03 0.38
CA ALA A 214 0.02 11.63 0.21
C ALA A 214 -0.58 10.74 1.31
N THR A 215 -0.54 11.19 2.57
CA THR A 215 -1.11 10.43 3.69
C THR A 215 -2.62 10.31 3.59
N THR A 216 -3.35 11.36 3.20
CA THR A 216 -4.81 11.29 3.01
C THR A 216 -5.19 10.30 1.91
N LEU A 217 -4.53 10.36 0.75
CA LEU A 217 -4.79 9.46 -0.37
C LEU A 217 -4.48 8.00 -0.01
N LEU A 218 -3.35 7.74 0.65
CA LEU A 218 -2.95 6.40 1.09
C LEU A 218 -3.86 5.85 2.20
N CYS A 219 -4.29 6.71 3.14
CA CYS A 219 -5.30 6.33 4.15
C CYS A 219 -6.64 6.01 3.51
N TRP A 220 -7.05 6.75 2.48
CA TRP A 220 -8.29 6.49 1.76
C TRP A 220 -8.24 5.14 1.05
N GLU A 221 -7.18 4.87 0.29
CA GLU A 221 -6.97 3.57 -0.37
C GLU A 221 -7.04 2.41 0.64
N LEU A 222 -6.30 2.52 1.75
CA LEU A 222 -6.29 1.48 2.78
C LEU A 222 -7.64 1.36 3.49
N GLY A 223 -8.36 2.47 3.69
CA GLY A 223 -9.71 2.48 4.25
C GLY A 223 -10.69 1.69 3.38
N MET A 224 -10.69 1.95 2.08
CA MET A 224 -11.49 1.20 1.11
C MET A 224 -11.14 -0.29 1.12
N ARG A 225 -9.84 -0.61 1.15
CA ARG A 225 -9.35 -1.99 1.20
C ARG A 225 -9.80 -2.70 2.47
N THR A 226 -9.66 -2.05 3.61
CA THR A 226 -10.09 -2.57 4.92
C THR A 226 -11.59 -2.81 4.93
N ALA A 227 -12.39 -1.88 4.42
CA ALA A 227 -13.83 -2.04 4.28
C ALA A 227 -14.17 -3.29 3.45
N THR A 228 -13.51 -3.46 2.29
CA THR A 228 -13.75 -4.63 1.42
C THR A 228 -13.27 -5.96 2.02
N MET A 229 -12.29 -5.94 2.93
CA MET A 229 -11.78 -7.14 3.61
C MET A 229 -12.62 -7.53 4.83
N LEU A 230 -13.26 -6.56 5.50
CA LEU A 230 -14.14 -6.81 6.64
C LEU A 230 -15.52 -7.31 6.20
N GLN A 231 -15.99 -6.87 5.04
CA GLN A 231 -17.29 -7.25 4.49
C GLN A 231 -17.18 -8.47 3.57
N HIS A 232 -17.89 -9.53 3.92
CA HIS A 232 -18.02 -10.72 3.09
C HIS A 232 -19.32 -10.62 2.30
N LEU A 233 -19.27 -9.96 1.14
CA LEU A 233 -20.42 -9.82 0.24
C LEU A 233 -20.35 -10.87 -0.88
N PRO A 234 -21.48 -11.49 -1.25
CA PRO A 234 -21.54 -12.33 -2.43
C PRO A 234 -21.35 -11.46 -3.68
N ALA A 235 -20.70 -11.99 -4.73
CA ALA A 235 -20.36 -11.23 -5.94
C ALA A 235 -21.58 -10.61 -6.66
N ASN A 236 -22.79 -11.15 -6.46
CA ASN A 236 -24.03 -10.66 -7.07
C ASN A 236 -24.62 -9.41 -6.39
N ALA A 237 -24.24 -9.10 -5.15
CA ALA A 237 -24.75 -7.97 -4.37
C ALA A 237 -23.62 -6.97 -4.02
N ALA A 238 -22.51 -7.01 -4.75
CA ALA A 238 -21.35 -6.18 -4.48
C ALA A 238 -21.66 -4.69 -4.72
N PRO A 239 -21.43 -3.80 -3.73
CA PRO A 239 -21.63 -2.36 -3.88
C PRO A 239 -20.68 -1.72 -4.91
N TRP A 240 -20.99 -0.48 -5.32
CA TRP A 240 -20.27 0.24 -6.38
C TRP A 240 -18.74 0.32 -6.17
N TYR A 241 -18.25 0.32 -4.94
CA TYR A 241 -16.82 0.40 -4.64
C TYR A 241 -16.04 -0.91 -4.86
N TYR A 242 -16.72 -2.04 -5.09
CA TYR A 242 -16.08 -3.27 -5.57
C TYR A 242 -15.83 -3.27 -7.09
N SER A 243 -16.35 -2.28 -7.81
CA SER A 243 -16.28 -2.21 -9.27
C SER A 243 -14.86 -2.02 -9.80
N LYS A 244 -14.65 -2.41 -11.07
CA LYS A 244 -13.38 -2.21 -11.78
C LYS A 244 -12.94 -0.73 -11.85
N PRO A 245 -13.83 0.24 -12.18
CA PRO A 245 -13.43 1.63 -12.22
C PRO A 245 -12.95 2.14 -10.85
N ALA A 246 -13.64 1.75 -9.77
CA ALA A 246 -13.23 2.10 -8.41
C ALA A 246 -11.81 1.57 -8.09
N PHE A 247 -11.50 0.34 -8.49
CA PHE A 247 -10.15 -0.22 -8.34
C PHE A 247 -9.09 0.59 -9.07
N TYR A 248 -9.32 0.93 -10.35
CA TYR A 248 -8.34 1.69 -11.14
C TYR A 248 -8.18 3.14 -10.67
N VAL A 249 -9.22 3.77 -10.11
CA VAL A 249 -9.10 5.12 -9.55
C VAL A 249 -8.40 5.09 -8.18
N PHE A 250 -8.86 4.24 -7.26
CA PHE A 250 -8.36 4.29 -5.89
C PHE A 250 -6.97 3.69 -5.71
N VAL A 251 -6.57 2.76 -6.59
CA VAL A 251 -5.24 2.13 -6.50
C VAL A 251 -4.25 2.87 -7.40
N PRO A 252 -4.15 2.64 -8.73
CA PRO A 252 -3.08 3.22 -9.51
C PRO A 252 -3.15 4.74 -9.66
N VAL A 253 -4.34 5.37 -9.76
CA VAL A 253 -4.37 6.84 -9.94
C VAL A 253 -3.90 7.57 -8.69
N PHE A 254 -4.31 7.13 -7.50
CA PHE A 254 -3.84 7.73 -6.23
C PHE A 254 -2.34 7.53 -6.05
N GLU A 255 -1.85 6.34 -6.37
CA GLU A 255 -0.44 6.01 -6.30
C GLU A 255 0.41 6.80 -7.30
N LEU A 256 -0.07 6.98 -8.53
CA LEU A 256 0.57 7.81 -9.55
C LEU A 256 0.57 9.29 -9.15
N ALA A 257 -0.47 9.77 -8.46
CA ALA A 257 -0.51 11.15 -7.97
C ALA A 257 0.49 11.42 -6.84
N VAL A 258 0.87 10.38 -6.09
CA VAL A 258 1.81 10.48 -4.96
C VAL A 258 3.27 10.23 -5.37
N SER A 259 3.50 9.50 -6.47
CA SER A 259 4.83 9.09 -6.94
C SER A 259 5.56 10.18 -7.71
#